data_AF-A0AAW0JB51-F1
#
_entry.id   AF-A0AAW0JB51-F1
#
_cell.length_a   1.000
_cell.length_b   1.000
_cell.length_c   1.000
_cell.angle_alpha   90.00
_cell.angle_beta   90.00
_cell.angle_gamma   90.00
#
_symmetry.space_group_name_H-M   'P 1'
#
loop_
_entity.id
_entity.type
_entity.pdbx_description
1 polymer ?
#
loop_
_entity_poly.entity_id
_entity_poly.type
_entity_poly.pdbx_seq_one_letter_code
_entity_poly.pdbx_strand_id
1 'polypeptide(L)'
;MSGLSHFETEGCRNLLGLLDNDEIMALCDTVTNRLVQPVDRQDAIHAILVYSQNVEELLRRKKVHREIIFRYLAAEGVVVPPTTEKHNLIQYAKDYWEKQSPKLKETAEPVTKTEDIQLFQQQAKEDKKSEKIDFRRLGEEFCHWFFELLNSQNPFMGPPQDDWGPQHFWHDVKLRFYYSTSEQNVIDYHGAEIVSLRLLSLVKEEFLFLSPNLDSQGLKCASSPHGLVMVGVAGTVHRGNTCLGIFEQIFGLIRSPFVENTWKIKFINLRIIGGGSLAPGTSLKPTVTFEQSDLEAFYNAVTLCNSTEGRPNVKQTLDSGTGDQVLGSGNEALLNKRELNLPNPLKH
;
A
#
# COMPACT_ATOMS: atom_id res chain seq x y z
N MET A 1 -26.09 -9.29 15.37
CA MET A 1 -25.87 -7.95 14.80
C MET A 1 -24.99 -7.20 15.77
N SER A 2 -23.72 -6.99 15.45
CA SER A 2 -22.78 -6.30 16.34
C SER A 2 -22.97 -4.81 16.14
N GLY A 3 -23.65 -4.14 17.07
CA GLY A 3 -23.81 -2.69 17.08
C GLY A 3 -22.58 -1.98 17.63
N LEU A 4 -22.60 -0.65 17.64
CA LEU A 4 -21.57 0.18 18.27
C LEU A 4 -21.41 -0.17 19.75
N SER A 5 -20.17 -0.17 20.27
CA SER A 5 -19.95 -0.31 21.71
C SER A 5 -20.56 0.87 22.49
N HIS A 6 -20.74 0.70 23.80
CA HIS A 6 -21.31 1.76 24.64
C HIS A 6 -20.51 3.09 24.56
N PHE A 7 -19.17 3.00 24.56
CA PHE A 7 -18.29 4.17 24.49
C PHE A 7 -18.27 4.80 23.09
N GLU A 8 -18.32 3.99 22.04
CA GLU A 8 -18.46 4.48 20.67
C GLU A 8 -19.82 5.14 20.44
N THR A 9 -20.89 4.60 21.04
CA THR A 9 -22.24 5.15 20.94
C THR A 9 -22.31 6.52 21.60
N GLU A 10 -21.79 6.65 22.83
CA GLU A 10 -21.78 7.92 23.56
C GLU A 10 -20.84 8.95 22.91
N GLY A 11 -19.67 8.51 22.46
CA GLY A 11 -18.74 9.34 21.72
C GLY A 11 -19.30 9.86 20.39
N CYS A 12 -19.96 8.99 19.63
CA CYS A 12 -20.66 9.39 18.41
C CYS A 12 -21.82 10.33 18.74
N ARG A 13 -22.57 10.12 19.83
CA ARG A 13 -23.64 11.02 20.24
C ARG A 13 -23.12 12.43 20.50
N ASN A 14 -22.00 12.56 21.23
CA ASN A 14 -21.38 13.84 21.53
C ASN A 14 -20.85 14.53 20.26
N LEU A 15 -20.21 13.78 19.38
CA LEU A 15 -19.71 14.28 18.09
C LEU A 15 -20.85 14.74 17.17
N LEU A 16 -21.93 13.95 17.05
CA LEU A 16 -23.12 14.31 16.28
C LEU A 16 -23.83 15.54 16.89
N GLY A 17 -23.70 15.74 18.21
CA GLY A 17 -24.17 16.94 18.88
C GLY A 17 -23.57 18.24 18.35
N LEU A 18 -22.38 18.19 17.73
CA LEU A 18 -21.67 19.36 17.18
C LEU A 18 -22.09 19.73 15.74
N LEU A 19 -22.87 18.89 15.06
CA LEU A 19 -23.33 19.14 13.68
C LEU A 19 -24.57 20.04 13.65
N ASP A 20 -24.78 20.81 12.58
CA ASP A 20 -25.99 21.63 12.46
C ASP A 20 -27.24 20.79 12.17
N ASN A 21 -28.43 21.35 12.38
CA ASN A 21 -29.70 20.61 12.19
C ASN A 21 -29.83 20.04 10.77
N ASP A 22 -29.51 20.82 9.74
CA ASP A 22 -29.59 20.39 8.34
C ASP A 22 -28.59 19.27 8.02
N GLU A 23 -27.41 19.30 8.67
CA GLU A 23 -26.37 18.28 8.49
C GLU A 23 -26.77 16.96 9.14
N ILE A 24 -27.38 17.01 10.33
CA ILE A 24 -27.89 15.82 11.03
C ILE A 24 -29.04 15.17 10.28
N MET A 25 -30.00 15.96 9.79
CA MET A 25 -31.12 15.41 9.03
C MET A 25 -30.64 14.76 7.73
N ALA A 26 -29.73 15.42 6.99
CA ALA A 26 -29.13 14.85 5.79
C ALA A 26 -28.27 13.61 6.08
N LEU A 27 -27.57 13.57 7.22
CA LEU A 27 -26.81 12.41 7.63
C LEU A 27 -27.75 11.23 7.94
N CYS A 28 -28.86 11.47 8.65
CA CYS A 28 -29.88 10.47 8.96
C CYS A 28 -30.46 9.83 7.70
N ASP A 29 -30.79 10.64 6.68
CA ASP A 29 -31.28 10.13 5.39
C ASP A 29 -30.29 9.16 4.73
N THR A 30 -28.99 9.45 4.82
CA THR A 30 -27.95 8.61 4.22
C THR A 30 -27.60 7.37 5.04
N VAL A 31 -27.80 7.41 6.36
CA VAL A 31 -27.54 6.27 7.24
C VAL A 31 -28.72 5.29 7.22
N THR A 32 -29.95 5.82 7.19
CA THR A 32 -31.17 5.01 7.21
C THR A 32 -31.69 4.67 5.81
N ASN A 33 -30.99 5.07 4.74
CA ASN A 33 -31.47 4.98 3.35
C ASN A 33 -32.88 5.57 3.15
N ARG A 34 -33.19 6.66 3.88
CA ARG A 34 -34.50 7.33 3.93
C ARG A 34 -35.67 6.44 4.38
N LEU A 35 -35.38 5.30 5.02
CA LEU A 35 -36.40 4.41 5.56
C LEU A 35 -36.99 4.93 6.89
N VAL A 36 -36.32 5.87 7.53
CA VAL A 36 -36.77 6.52 8.77
C VAL A 36 -36.82 8.03 8.54
N GLN A 37 -37.93 8.66 8.92
CA GLN A 37 -38.09 10.11 8.91
C GLN A 37 -38.06 10.61 10.36
N PRO A 38 -36.96 11.20 10.81
CA PRO A 38 -36.87 11.68 12.18
C PRO A 38 -37.77 12.91 12.39
N VAL A 39 -38.49 12.94 13.52
CA VAL A 39 -39.41 14.04 13.87
C VAL A 39 -38.66 15.26 14.39
N ASP A 40 -37.57 15.02 15.11
CA ASP A 40 -36.74 16.06 15.71
C ASP A 40 -35.24 15.70 15.65
N ARG A 41 -34.39 16.65 16.06
CA ARG A 41 -32.94 16.49 16.04
C ARG A 41 -32.45 15.31 16.90
N GLN A 42 -33.06 15.08 18.05
CA GLN A 42 -32.64 14.01 18.97
C GLN A 42 -33.03 12.63 18.42
N ASP A 43 -34.20 12.55 17.80
CA ASP A 43 -34.70 11.39 17.08
C ASP A 43 -33.79 11.05 15.88
N ALA A 44 -33.32 12.06 15.14
CA ALA A 44 -32.33 11.87 14.08
C ALA A 44 -30.99 11.31 14.59
N ILE A 45 -30.46 11.84 15.69
CA ILE A 45 -29.22 11.32 16.31
C ILE A 45 -29.43 9.88 16.79
N HIS A 46 -30.56 9.59 17.43
CA HIS A 46 -30.89 8.25 17.89
C HIS A 46 -30.98 7.26 16.72
N ALA A 47 -31.70 7.61 15.65
CA ALA A 47 -31.80 6.80 14.45
C ALA A 47 -30.42 6.54 13.82
N ILE A 48 -29.57 7.56 13.72
CA ILE A 48 -28.19 7.40 13.21
C ILE A 48 -27.42 6.39 14.05
N LEU A 49 -27.47 6.48 15.38
CA LEU A 49 -26.73 5.56 16.27
C LEU A 49 -27.26 4.13 16.17
N VAL A 50 -28.58 3.94 16.09
CA VAL A 50 -29.21 2.60 16.02
C VAL A 50 -28.92 1.90 14.69
N TYR A 51 -28.95 2.62 13.57
CA TYR A 51 -28.75 2.03 12.24
C TYR A 51 -27.29 2.04 11.77
N SER A 52 -26.37 2.65 12.53
CA SER A 52 -24.93 2.61 12.24
C SER A 52 -24.30 1.32 12.75
N GLN A 53 -23.69 0.55 11.84
CA GLN A 53 -22.98 -0.70 12.18
C GLN A 53 -21.48 -0.48 12.41
N ASN A 54 -20.92 0.62 11.90
CA ASN A 54 -19.50 0.92 11.98
C ASN A 54 -19.26 2.41 12.15
N VAL A 55 -18.54 2.78 13.22
CA VAL A 55 -18.21 4.17 13.52
C VAL A 55 -17.38 4.83 12.43
N GLU A 56 -16.46 4.09 11.81
CA GLU A 56 -15.61 4.64 10.74
C GLU A 56 -16.42 4.93 9.48
N GLU A 57 -17.41 4.10 9.17
CA GLU A 57 -18.33 4.39 8.07
C GLU A 57 -19.16 5.64 8.36
N LEU A 58 -19.64 5.81 9.59
CA LEU A 58 -20.38 6.98 10.02
C LEU A 58 -19.54 8.26 9.90
N LEU A 59 -18.32 8.26 10.44
CA LEU A 59 -17.44 9.43 10.44
C LEU A 59 -16.81 9.72 9.07
N ARG A 60 -16.72 8.74 8.16
CA ARG A 60 -16.27 8.95 6.77
C ARG A 60 -17.31 9.68 5.92
N ARG A 61 -18.61 9.65 6.27
CA ARG A 61 -19.67 10.30 5.50
C ARG A 61 -19.39 11.80 5.31
N LYS A 62 -19.83 12.33 4.16
CA LYS A 62 -19.50 13.68 3.69
C LYS A 62 -19.95 14.79 4.66
N LYS A 63 -21.02 14.56 5.42
CA LYS A 63 -21.58 15.53 6.39
C LYS A 63 -20.79 15.60 7.69
N VAL A 64 -20.04 14.57 8.04
CA VAL A 64 -19.12 14.64 9.18
C VAL A 64 -17.82 15.26 8.69
N HIS A 65 -17.67 16.57 8.86
CA HIS A 65 -16.47 17.27 8.40
C HIS A 65 -15.28 17.02 9.32
N ARG A 66 -14.07 17.12 8.76
CA ARG A 66 -12.79 17.00 9.48
C ARG A 66 -12.77 17.89 10.74
N GLU A 67 -13.22 19.13 10.59
CA GLU A 67 -13.29 20.13 11.66
C GLU A 67 -14.15 19.66 12.85
N ILE A 68 -15.23 18.95 12.59
CA ILE A 68 -16.15 18.47 13.64
C ILE A 68 -15.48 17.39 14.48
N ILE A 69 -14.79 16.45 13.84
CA ILE A 69 -14.02 15.39 14.52
C ILE A 69 -12.86 16.01 15.30
N PHE A 70 -12.18 17.00 14.72
CA PHE A 70 -11.10 17.73 15.37
C PHE A 70 -11.57 18.47 16.62
N ARG A 71 -12.68 19.23 16.51
CA ARG A 71 -13.28 19.95 17.65
C ARG A 71 -13.74 19.01 18.75
N TYR A 72 -14.35 17.89 18.38
CA TYR A 72 -14.74 16.86 19.33
C TYR A 72 -13.52 16.35 20.12
N LEU A 73 -12.47 15.90 19.42
CA LEU A 73 -11.25 15.40 20.05
C LEU A 73 -10.57 16.44 20.94
N ALA A 74 -10.52 17.70 20.50
CA ALA A 74 -9.98 18.80 21.29
C ALA A 74 -10.81 19.06 22.57
N ALA A 75 -12.14 18.99 22.50
CA ALA A 75 -13.03 19.14 23.64
C ALA A 75 -12.87 18.00 24.66
N GLU A 76 -12.60 16.78 24.19
CA GLU A 76 -12.31 15.60 25.02
C GLU A 76 -10.86 15.56 25.55
N GLY A 77 -10.05 16.59 25.29
CA GLY A 77 -8.68 16.72 25.78
C GLY A 77 -7.63 15.96 24.98
N VAL A 78 -7.96 15.45 23.79
CA VAL A 78 -7.02 14.75 22.91
C VAL A 78 -6.26 15.77 22.06
N VAL A 79 -4.96 15.91 22.31
CA VAL A 79 -4.09 16.82 21.55
C VAL A 79 -3.77 16.21 20.19
N VAL A 80 -4.35 16.78 19.13
CA VAL A 80 -4.11 16.36 17.75
C VAL A 80 -3.57 17.55 16.94
N PRO A 81 -2.55 17.35 16.09
CA PRO A 81 -2.06 18.43 15.22
C PRO A 81 -3.17 19.00 14.33
N PRO A 82 -3.28 20.34 14.16
CA PRO A 82 -4.25 20.96 13.26
C PRO A 82 -4.07 20.63 11.77
N THR A 83 -2.98 19.96 11.39
CA THR A 83 -2.71 19.45 10.03
C THR A 83 -3.19 18.02 9.82
N THR A 84 -3.69 17.35 10.87
CA THR A 84 -4.11 15.95 10.83
C THR A 84 -5.30 15.74 9.90
N GLU A 85 -5.14 14.88 8.91
CA GLU A 85 -6.17 14.56 7.93
C GLU A 85 -7.40 13.86 8.54
N LYS A 86 -8.55 13.95 7.87
CA LYS A 86 -9.83 13.41 8.36
C LYS A 86 -9.75 11.92 8.72
N HIS A 87 -9.04 11.11 7.94
CA HIS A 87 -8.91 9.67 8.23
C HIS A 87 -8.16 9.41 9.55
N ASN A 88 -7.10 10.17 9.82
CA ASN A 88 -6.35 10.05 11.08
C ASN A 88 -7.17 10.55 12.27
N LEU A 89 -8.00 11.59 12.12
CA LEU A 89 -8.92 12.03 13.17
C LEU A 89 -9.96 10.96 13.53
N ILE A 90 -10.45 10.22 12.54
CA ILE A 90 -11.36 9.08 12.77
C ILE A 90 -10.65 8.00 13.58
N GLN A 91 -9.38 7.73 13.29
CA GLN A 91 -8.59 6.77 14.07
C GLN A 91 -8.36 7.25 15.50
N TYR A 92 -8.00 8.51 15.70
CA TYR A 92 -7.84 9.09 17.05
C TYR A 92 -9.13 9.00 17.88
N ALA A 93 -10.29 9.21 17.26
CA ALA A 93 -11.59 9.05 17.94
C ALA A 93 -11.86 7.60 18.34
N LYS A 94 -11.61 6.64 17.44
CA LYS A 94 -11.72 5.20 17.74
C LYS A 94 -10.81 4.79 18.89
N ASP A 95 -9.53 5.14 18.81
CA ASP A 95 -8.54 4.79 19.84
C ASP A 95 -8.90 5.42 21.20
N TYR A 96 -9.45 6.64 21.17
CA TYR A 96 -9.92 7.32 22.38
C TYR A 96 -11.07 6.54 23.03
N TRP A 97 -12.09 6.14 22.28
CA TRP A 97 -13.22 5.37 22.82
C TRP A 97 -12.83 3.96 23.26
N GLU A 98 -11.90 3.31 22.57
CA GLU A 98 -11.36 2.01 23.00
C GLU A 98 -10.57 2.11 24.32
N LYS A 99 -9.83 3.19 24.54
CA LYS A 99 -9.12 3.44 25.82
C LYS A 99 -10.05 3.75 26.99
N GLN A 100 -11.24 4.29 26.71
CA GLN A 100 -12.29 4.51 27.71
C GLN A 100 -13.00 3.21 28.11
N SER A 101 -12.83 2.12 27.37
CA SER A 101 -13.36 0.81 27.77
C SER A 101 -12.61 0.28 29.01
N PRO A 102 -13.30 -0.08 30.10
CA PRO A 102 -12.65 -0.59 31.29
C PRO A 102 -12.09 -1.99 31.00
N LYS A 103 -10.81 -2.05 30.61
CA LYS A 103 -10.04 -3.29 30.67
C LYS A 103 -9.78 -3.62 32.14
N LEU A 104 -10.15 -4.84 32.52
CA LEU A 104 -9.94 -5.41 33.85
C LEU A 104 -8.50 -5.19 34.33
N LYS A 105 -8.43 -4.78 35.59
CA LYS A 105 -7.25 -4.42 36.38
C LYS A 105 -6.17 -5.50 36.35
N GLU A 106 -4.93 -5.09 36.11
CA GLU A 106 -3.85 -5.44 37.03
C GLU A 106 -3.15 -4.16 37.48
N THR A 107 -2.92 -4.13 38.79
CA THR A 107 -2.74 -2.97 39.64
C THR A 107 -1.27 -2.64 39.79
N ALA A 108 -0.88 -1.38 39.53
CA ALA A 108 0.05 -0.61 40.36
C ALA A 108 0.07 0.87 39.93
N GLU A 109 -0.68 1.71 40.65
CA GLU A 109 -0.47 3.17 40.76
C GLU A 109 0.46 3.46 41.97
N PRO A 110 0.90 4.72 42.31
CA PRO A 110 0.60 6.03 41.69
C PRO A 110 1.78 7.03 41.49
N VAL A 111 1.70 7.77 40.38
CA VAL A 111 1.65 9.26 40.22
C VAL A 111 2.53 10.22 41.05
N THR A 112 3.29 11.06 40.34
CA THR A 112 3.34 12.55 40.48
C THR A 112 3.89 13.15 39.17
N LYS A 113 3.03 13.59 38.24
CA LYS A 113 2.55 14.97 37.96
C LYS A 113 3.63 16.00 37.52
N THR A 114 3.53 16.37 36.24
CA THR A 114 3.62 17.73 35.61
C THR A 114 4.93 18.50 35.83
N GLU A 115 5.70 18.95 34.84
CA GLU A 115 5.42 19.89 33.74
C GLU A 115 6.56 19.76 32.70
N ASP A 116 6.22 19.51 31.43
CA ASP A 116 6.32 20.43 30.28
C ASP A 116 7.73 20.73 29.72
N ILE A 117 7.84 20.48 28.40
CA ILE A 117 8.81 21.00 27.43
C ILE A 117 10.24 20.46 27.56
N GLN A 118 10.48 19.22 27.09
CA GLN A 118 11.81 18.81 26.58
C GLN A 118 11.88 17.50 25.76
N LEU A 119 10.78 17.00 25.19
CA LEU A 119 10.77 15.69 24.53
C LEU A 119 11.09 15.71 23.01
N PHE A 120 11.95 16.63 22.57
CA PHE A 120 12.44 16.69 21.18
C PHE A 120 13.97 16.61 21.01
N GLN A 121 14.75 16.37 22.07
CA GLN A 121 16.22 16.28 21.94
C GLN A 121 16.91 15.15 22.73
N GLN A 122 16.18 14.21 23.32
CA GLN A 122 16.76 13.10 24.09
C GLN A 122 16.64 11.71 23.47
N GLN A 123 16.33 11.60 22.18
CA GLN A 123 16.44 10.35 21.42
C GLN A 123 17.78 10.17 20.68
N ALA A 124 18.82 10.89 21.12
CA ALA A 124 20.18 10.76 20.58
C ALA A 124 21.18 10.08 21.55
N LYS A 125 20.79 9.77 22.79
CA LYS A 125 21.71 9.22 23.80
C LYS A 125 21.05 8.28 24.80
N GLU A 126 20.20 7.34 24.36
CA GLU A 126 19.90 6.16 25.17
C GLU A 126 19.44 4.99 24.29
N ASP A 127 20.33 4.57 23.38
CA ASP A 127 20.31 3.21 22.82
C ASP A 127 21.76 2.71 22.70
N LYS A 128 22.44 2.65 23.85
CA LYS A 128 23.68 1.88 24.03
C LYS A 128 23.40 0.47 24.57
N LYS A 129 22.30 -0.12 24.08
CA LYS A 129 22.10 -1.57 23.93
C LYS A 129 21.25 -1.79 22.67
N SER A 130 21.81 -1.49 21.50
CA SER A 130 21.19 -1.94 20.27
C SER A 130 21.23 -3.47 20.26
N GLU A 131 20.09 -4.12 20.49
CA GLU A 131 19.82 -5.31 19.69
C GLU A 131 19.86 -4.81 18.24
N LYS A 132 20.99 -5.04 17.55
CA LYS A 132 21.03 -4.84 16.11
C LYS A 132 19.98 -5.78 15.55
N ILE A 133 18.84 -5.26 15.13
CA ILE A 133 17.85 -6.01 14.39
C ILE A 133 18.58 -6.58 13.18
N ASP A 134 18.71 -7.91 13.15
CA ASP A 134 19.32 -8.60 12.02
C ASP A 134 18.31 -8.61 10.87
N PHE A 135 18.41 -7.59 10.00
CA PHE A 135 17.51 -7.43 8.87
C PHE A 135 17.60 -8.59 7.88
N ARG A 136 18.71 -9.32 7.85
CA ARG A 136 18.82 -10.52 7.02
C ARG A 136 17.95 -11.62 7.59
N ARG A 137 18.04 -11.88 8.89
CA ARG A 137 17.16 -12.84 9.58
C ARG A 137 15.68 -12.47 9.44
N LEU A 138 15.35 -11.18 9.57
CA LEU A 138 13.99 -10.69 9.32
C LEU A 138 13.51 -11.02 7.91
N GLY A 139 14.36 -10.80 6.89
CA GLY A 139 14.02 -11.14 5.51
C GLY A 139 13.84 -12.64 5.28
N GLU A 140 14.67 -13.48 5.92
CA GLU A 140 14.56 -14.94 5.85
C GLU A 140 13.22 -15.40 6.47
N GLU A 141 12.90 -14.94 7.69
CA GLU A 141 11.64 -15.25 8.38
C GLU A 141 10.42 -14.74 7.60
N PHE A 142 10.50 -13.51 7.06
CA PHE A 142 9.45 -12.93 6.22
C PHE A 142 9.22 -13.75 4.94
N CYS A 143 10.28 -14.12 4.22
CA CYS A 143 10.14 -14.88 2.98
C CYS A 143 9.60 -16.29 3.24
N HIS A 144 10.07 -16.97 4.30
CA HIS A 144 9.48 -18.24 4.72
C HIS A 144 7.97 -18.12 4.91
N TRP A 145 7.55 -17.21 5.79
CA TRP A 145 6.13 -16.97 6.06
C TRP A 145 5.34 -16.64 4.78
N PHE A 146 5.81 -15.68 3.99
CA PHE A 146 5.07 -15.18 2.83
C PHE A 146 4.85 -16.27 1.77
N PHE A 147 5.92 -16.98 1.37
CA PHE A 147 5.82 -17.97 0.30
C PHE A 147 5.18 -19.27 0.79
N GLU A 148 5.37 -19.68 2.04
CA GLU A 148 4.65 -20.83 2.60
C GLU A 148 3.15 -20.55 2.66
N LEU A 149 2.76 -19.37 3.19
CA LEU A 149 1.36 -18.97 3.25
C LEU A 149 0.73 -18.87 1.86
N LEU A 150 1.39 -18.16 0.93
CA LEU A 150 0.89 -17.98 -0.43
C LEU A 150 0.81 -19.32 -1.18
N ASN A 151 1.87 -20.12 -1.19
CA ASN A 151 1.86 -21.41 -1.90
C ASN A 151 0.89 -22.42 -1.29
N SER A 152 0.61 -22.35 0.02
CA SER A 152 -0.42 -23.21 0.66
C SER A 152 -1.82 -23.00 0.08
N GLN A 153 -2.06 -21.86 -0.57
CA GLN A 153 -3.32 -21.59 -1.26
C GLN A 153 -3.45 -22.34 -2.58
N ASN A 154 -2.37 -22.95 -3.10
CA ASN A 154 -2.39 -23.71 -4.34
C ASN A 154 -3.18 -25.03 -4.14
N PRO A 155 -4.23 -25.31 -4.94
CA PRO A 155 -5.05 -26.51 -4.80
C PRO A 155 -4.30 -27.84 -4.84
N PHE A 156 -3.10 -27.88 -5.43
CA PHE A 156 -2.26 -29.07 -5.49
C PHE A 156 -1.40 -29.30 -4.22
N MET A 157 -1.35 -28.37 -3.28
CA MET A 157 -0.53 -28.45 -2.06
C MET A 157 -1.29 -28.95 -0.83
N GLY A 158 -2.58 -29.26 -0.96
CA GLY A 158 -3.44 -29.69 0.16
C GLY A 158 -4.26 -28.53 0.75
N PRO A 159 -4.85 -28.70 1.96
CA PRO A 159 -5.61 -27.64 2.59
C PRO A 159 -4.69 -26.45 2.96
N PRO A 160 -5.20 -25.20 2.87
CA PRO A 160 -4.44 -24.01 3.27
C PRO A 160 -3.98 -24.10 4.72
N GLN A 161 -2.75 -23.65 5.00
CA GLN A 161 -2.25 -23.62 6.38
C GLN A 161 -2.89 -22.51 7.21
N ASP A 162 -3.17 -21.37 6.57
CA ASP A 162 -3.72 -20.16 7.18
C ASP A 162 -4.46 -19.31 6.12
N ASP A 163 -5.16 -18.29 6.60
CA ASP A 163 -5.93 -17.38 5.74
C ASP A 163 -5.04 -16.34 5.04
N TRP A 164 -5.10 -16.34 3.72
CA TRP A 164 -4.54 -15.27 2.88
C TRP A 164 -5.55 -14.13 2.69
N GLY A 165 -5.11 -12.89 2.85
CA GLY A 165 -6.00 -11.74 2.61
C GLY A 165 -5.32 -10.37 2.70
N PRO A 166 -6.11 -9.28 2.62
CA PRO A 166 -5.62 -7.89 2.59
C PRO A 166 -4.98 -7.43 3.91
N GLN A 167 -5.22 -8.12 5.03
CA GLN A 167 -4.70 -7.77 6.36
C GLN A 167 -3.17 -7.70 6.43
N HIS A 168 -2.48 -8.43 5.55
CA HIS A 168 -1.03 -8.53 5.44
C HIS A 168 -0.38 -7.30 4.78
N PHE A 169 -1.19 -6.45 4.17
CA PHE A 169 -0.76 -5.29 3.40
C PHE A 169 -1.19 -3.98 4.06
N TRP A 170 -0.50 -2.89 3.72
CA TRP A 170 -1.04 -1.55 3.94
C TRP A 170 -2.19 -1.28 2.96
N HIS A 171 -3.19 -0.52 3.39
CA HIS A 171 -4.37 -0.22 2.57
C HIS A 171 -4.04 0.38 1.21
N ASP A 172 -2.96 1.18 1.12
CA ASP A 172 -2.48 1.83 -0.08
C ASP A 172 -1.30 1.11 -0.76
N VAL A 173 -1.16 -0.20 -0.53
CA VAL A 173 -0.12 -1.02 -1.15
C VAL A 173 -0.16 -0.92 -2.68
N LYS A 174 1.03 -0.94 -3.30
CA LYS A 174 1.19 -0.98 -4.75
C LYS A 174 1.92 -2.26 -5.15
N LEU A 175 1.37 -2.99 -6.11
CA LEU A 175 2.06 -4.10 -6.77
C LEU A 175 2.35 -3.70 -8.20
N ARG A 176 3.63 -3.71 -8.58
CA ARG A 176 4.05 -3.68 -9.97
C ARG A 176 4.42 -5.07 -10.43
N PHE A 177 3.70 -5.59 -11.40
CA PHE A 177 3.89 -6.93 -11.91
C PHE A 177 4.46 -6.90 -13.33
N TYR A 178 5.68 -7.40 -13.45
CA TYR A 178 6.38 -7.62 -14.71
C TYR A 178 6.32 -9.10 -15.07
N TYR A 179 5.94 -9.42 -16.29
CA TYR A 179 6.08 -10.78 -16.80
C TYR A 179 6.55 -10.82 -18.24
N SER A 180 7.39 -11.82 -18.55
CA SER A 180 7.94 -12.05 -19.89
C SER A 180 7.73 -13.50 -20.29
N THR A 181 6.84 -13.75 -21.23
CA THR A 181 6.60 -15.06 -21.85
C THR A 181 7.09 -15.04 -23.30
N SER A 182 6.55 -14.12 -24.10
CA SER A 182 6.98 -13.76 -25.46
C SER A 182 7.15 -12.26 -25.65
N GLU A 183 6.35 -11.46 -24.92
CA GLU A 183 6.41 -10.01 -24.88
C GLU A 183 6.56 -9.54 -23.43
N GLN A 184 7.27 -8.43 -23.23
CA GLN A 184 7.45 -7.82 -21.92
C GLN A 184 6.22 -7.01 -21.55
N ASN A 185 5.54 -7.41 -20.47
CA ASN A 185 4.35 -6.75 -19.97
C ASN A 185 4.57 -6.19 -18.56
N VAL A 186 3.92 -5.06 -18.27
CA VAL A 186 3.94 -4.40 -16.96
C VAL A 186 2.53 -3.99 -16.59
N ILE A 187 2.07 -4.41 -15.41
CA ILE A 187 0.75 -4.08 -14.88
C ILE A 187 0.90 -3.59 -13.43
N ASP A 188 0.30 -2.44 -13.13
CA ASP A 188 0.25 -1.90 -11.76
C ASP A 188 -1.12 -2.20 -11.13
N TYR A 189 -1.09 -2.65 -9.87
CA TYR A 189 -2.26 -2.88 -9.03
C TYR A 189 -2.16 -2.01 -7.78
N HIS A 190 -3.30 -1.49 -7.32
CA HIS A 190 -3.39 -0.57 -6.20
C HIS A 190 -4.45 -1.02 -5.20
N GLY A 191 -4.11 -0.93 -3.91
CA GLY A 191 -5.03 -1.28 -2.82
C GLY A 191 -4.83 -2.71 -2.32
N ALA A 192 -4.99 -2.89 -1.00
CA ALA A 192 -4.72 -4.17 -0.32
C ALA A 192 -5.56 -5.33 -0.88
N GLU A 193 -6.83 -5.08 -1.19
CA GLU A 193 -7.77 -6.07 -1.71
C GLU A 193 -7.33 -6.57 -3.09
N ILE A 194 -7.08 -5.64 -4.01
CA ILE A 194 -6.73 -5.96 -5.40
C ILE A 194 -5.34 -6.63 -5.48
N VAL A 195 -4.38 -6.14 -4.70
CA VAL A 195 -3.03 -6.72 -4.64
C VAL A 195 -3.08 -8.13 -4.05
N SER A 196 -3.81 -8.32 -2.95
CA SER A 196 -3.99 -9.64 -2.33
C SER A 196 -4.64 -10.64 -3.28
N LEU A 197 -5.72 -10.24 -3.97
CA LEU A 197 -6.41 -11.09 -4.93
C LEU A 197 -5.53 -11.44 -6.13
N ARG A 198 -4.74 -10.48 -6.65
CA ARG A 198 -3.88 -10.76 -7.80
C ARG A 198 -2.77 -11.75 -7.44
N LEU A 199 -2.10 -11.57 -6.31
CA LEU A 199 -1.10 -12.54 -5.84
C LEU A 199 -1.72 -13.92 -5.62
N LEU A 200 -2.92 -13.97 -5.03
CA LEU A 200 -3.67 -15.21 -4.82
C LEU A 200 -4.00 -15.90 -6.15
N SER A 201 -4.38 -15.15 -7.19
CA SER A 201 -4.70 -15.72 -8.51
C SER A 201 -3.51 -16.45 -9.15
N LEU A 202 -2.27 -16.02 -8.89
CA LEU A 202 -1.07 -16.70 -9.39
C LEU A 202 -0.98 -18.16 -8.90
N VAL A 203 -1.37 -18.41 -7.65
CA VAL A 203 -1.27 -19.74 -7.04
C VAL A 203 -2.58 -20.54 -7.14
N LYS A 204 -3.75 -19.89 -7.04
CA LYS A 204 -5.06 -20.55 -7.06
C LYS A 204 -5.59 -20.81 -8.47
N GLU A 205 -5.42 -19.85 -9.39
CA GLU A 205 -6.00 -19.91 -10.73
C GLU A 205 -4.96 -20.31 -11.78
N GLU A 206 -3.74 -19.78 -11.66
CA GLU A 206 -2.64 -20.07 -12.59
C GLU A 206 -1.78 -21.27 -12.15
N PHE A 207 -2.07 -21.82 -10.97
CA PHE A 207 -1.43 -22.99 -10.35
C PHE A 207 0.09 -22.89 -10.25
N LEU A 208 0.61 -21.67 -10.10
CA LEU A 208 2.03 -21.46 -9.92
C LEU A 208 2.45 -21.84 -8.51
N PHE A 209 3.69 -22.30 -8.40
CA PHE A 209 4.39 -22.51 -7.15
C PHE A 209 5.67 -21.68 -7.18
N LEU A 210 5.82 -20.77 -6.23
CA LEU A 210 6.97 -19.88 -6.12
C LEU A 210 7.97 -20.47 -5.13
N SER A 211 9.10 -20.97 -5.62
CA SER A 211 10.18 -21.49 -4.78
C SER A 211 11.25 -20.43 -4.56
N PRO A 212 11.24 -19.69 -3.43
CA PRO A 212 12.27 -18.69 -3.15
C PRO A 212 13.64 -19.36 -2.92
N ASN A 213 14.70 -18.68 -3.34
CA ASN A 213 16.07 -19.03 -2.95
C ASN A 213 16.48 -18.16 -1.76
N LEU A 214 16.59 -18.77 -0.57
CA LEU A 214 16.93 -18.06 0.67
C LEU A 214 18.43 -18.08 0.98
N ASP A 215 19.25 -18.63 0.07
CA ASP A 215 20.69 -18.53 0.18
C ASP A 215 21.16 -17.08 -0.01
N SER A 216 22.42 -16.79 0.36
CA SER A 216 23.04 -15.45 0.31
C SER A 216 23.03 -14.76 -1.06
N GLN A 217 22.73 -15.49 -2.14
CA GLN A 217 22.63 -14.98 -3.51
C GLN A 217 21.18 -14.76 -3.96
N GLY A 218 20.23 -15.43 -3.30
CA GLY A 218 18.81 -15.39 -3.63
C GLY A 218 18.02 -14.43 -2.75
N LEU A 219 18.56 -14.02 -1.59
CA LEU A 219 17.92 -13.06 -0.69
C LEU A 219 18.87 -11.89 -0.38
N LYS A 220 18.35 -10.67 -0.52
CA LYS A 220 19.01 -9.42 -0.12
C LYS A 220 18.07 -8.60 0.76
N CYS A 221 18.60 -7.99 1.81
CA CYS A 221 17.83 -7.12 2.70
C CYS A 221 18.55 -5.79 2.90
N ALA A 222 17.78 -4.71 2.93
CA ALA A 222 18.26 -3.36 3.18
C ALA A 222 17.28 -2.64 4.09
N SER A 223 17.77 -1.76 4.96
CA SER A 223 16.91 -0.93 5.80
C SER A 223 17.26 0.54 5.65
N SER A 224 16.23 1.37 5.73
CA SER A 224 16.35 2.82 5.76
C SER A 224 16.33 3.31 7.22
N PRO A 225 16.96 4.46 7.51
CA PRO A 225 16.87 5.11 8.82
C PRO A 225 15.43 5.47 9.23
N HIS A 226 14.52 5.57 8.26
CA HIS A 226 13.12 5.97 8.47
C HIS A 226 12.17 4.79 8.70
N GLY A 227 12.69 3.57 8.88
CA GLY A 227 11.90 2.41 9.29
C GLY A 227 11.31 1.58 8.13
N LEU A 228 11.57 1.94 6.88
CA LEU A 228 11.30 1.07 5.72
C LEU A 228 12.40 0.01 5.61
N VAL A 229 12.00 -1.25 5.50
CA VAL A 229 12.89 -2.39 5.21
C VAL A 229 12.55 -2.94 3.84
N MET A 230 13.56 -3.08 2.98
CA MET A 230 13.44 -3.73 1.69
C MET A 230 13.94 -5.16 1.76
N VAL A 231 13.14 -6.08 1.23
CA VAL A 231 13.47 -7.50 1.11
C VAL A 231 13.36 -7.88 -0.36
N GLY A 232 14.48 -8.21 -0.98
CA GLY A 232 14.55 -8.69 -2.36
C GLY A 232 14.85 -10.18 -2.37
N VAL A 233 14.03 -10.96 -3.06
CA VAL A 233 14.15 -12.41 -3.15
C VAL A 233 14.01 -12.87 -4.59
N ALA A 234 14.91 -13.74 -5.03
CA ALA A 234 14.85 -14.39 -6.33
C ALA A 234 14.56 -15.88 -6.13
N GLY A 235 13.91 -16.49 -7.11
CA GLY A 235 13.55 -17.89 -7.02
C GLY A 235 13.13 -18.49 -8.35
N THR A 236 12.57 -19.69 -8.29
CA THR A 236 12.06 -20.41 -9.46
C THR A 236 10.55 -20.51 -9.41
N VAL A 237 9.91 -20.44 -10.57
CA VAL A 237 8.46 -20.61 -10.73
C VAL A 237 8.21 -21.99 -11.29
N HIS A 238 7.34 -22.75 -10.64
CA HIS A 238 6.98 -24.11 -11.04
C HIS A 238 5.49 -24.25 -11.27
N ARG A 239 5.12 -25.27 -12.04
CA ARG A 239 3.76 -25.82 -12.08
C ARG A 239 3.88 -27.33 -12.01
N GLY A 240 3.40 -27.92 -10.92
CA GLY A 240 3.69 -29.32 -10.59
C GLY A 240 5.21 -29.55 -10.52
N ASN A 241 5.69 -30.58 -11.23
CA ASN A 241 7.12 -30.94 -11.25
C ASN A 241 7.92 -30.24 -12.37
N THR A 242 7.33 -29.23 -13.01
CA THR A 242 7.96 -28.54 -14.15
C THR A 242 8.35 -27.11 -13.75
N CYS A 243 9.65 -26.81 -13.86
CA CYS A 243 10.17 -25.45 -13.73
C CYS A 243 9.78 -24.63 -14.97
N LEU A 244 8.98 -23.59 -14.77
CA LEU A 244 8.50 -22.70 -15.82
C LEU A 244 9.44 -21.51 -16.05
N GLY A 245 10.27 -21.16 -15.07
CA GLY A 245 11.17 -20.01 -15.17
C GLY A 245 11.69 -19.51 -13.84
N ILE A 246 12.11 -18.25 -13.81
CA ILE A 246 12.63 -17.57 -12.61
C ILE A 246 11.76 -16.38 -12.26
N PHE A 247 11.78 -16.00 -10.99
CA PHE A 247 11.20 -14.76 -10.52
C PHE A 247 12.17 -13.97 -9.65
N GLU A 248 11.90 -12.68 -9.58
CA GLU A 248 12.47 -11.75 -8.62
C GLU A 248 11.32 -10.96 -8.01
N GLN A 249 11.30 -10.88 -6.68
CA GLN A 249 10.28 -10.17 -5.95
C GLN A 249 10.92 -9.25 -4.91
N ILE A 250 10.56 -7.97 -4.95
CA ILE A 250 11.07 -6.96 -4.03
C ILE A 250 9.90 -6.44 -3.20
N PHE A 251 10.03 -6.51 -1.89
CA PHE A 251 9.04 -6.06 -0.93
C PHE A 251 9.55 -4.82 -0.20
N GLY A 252 8.67 -3.85 0.01
CA GLY A 252 8.86 -2.80 1.00
C GLY A 252 8.02 -3.10 2.24
N LEU A 253 8.66 -3.25 3.39
CA LEU A 253 8.04 -3.56 4.66
C LEU A 253 8.13 -2.37 5.60
N ILE A 254 7.02 -2.03 6.24
CA ILE A 254 6.97 -1.00 7.28
C ILE A 254 6.39 -1.64 8.54
N ARG A 255 7.06 -1.42 9.66
CA ARG A 255 6.60 -1.89 10.97
C ARG A 255 5.25 -1.24 11.30
N SER A 256 4.29 -2.06 11.67
CA SER A 256 3.00 -1.61 12.17
C SER A 256 3.21 -0.88 13.50
N PRO A 257 2.74 0.37 13.65
CA PRO A 257 2.78 1.06 14.93
C PRO A 257 1.70 0.55 15.90
N PHE A 258 0.73 -0.24 15.41
CA PHE A 258 -0.46 -0.67 16.15
C PHE A 258 -0.32 -2.05 16.80
N VAL A 259 0.58 -2.89 16.27
CA VAL A 259 0.82 -4.25 16.77
C VAL A 259 2.31 -4.46 16.87
N GLU A 260 2.78 -4.81 18.06
CA GLU A 260 4.20 -4.98 18.33
C GLU A 260 4.82 -6.03 17.39
N ASN A 261 6.02 -5.74 16.88
CA ASN A 261 6.80 -6.58 15.97
C ASN A 261 6.09 -7.08 14.70
N THR A 262 4.98 -6.46 14.30
CA THR A 262 4.28 -6.82 13.08
C THR A 262 4.76 -5.95 11.92
N TRP A 263 5.14 -6.57 10.80
CA TRP A 263 5.53 -5.88 9.58
C TRP A 263 4.43 -6.01 8.53
N LYS A 264 4.10 -4.92 7.85
CA LYS A 264 3.11 -4.90 6.78
C LYS A 264 3.74 -4.49 5.45
N ILE A 265 3.24 -5.08 4.38
CA ILE A 265 3.75 -4.87 3.02
C ILE A 265 3.21 -3.55 2.46
N LYS A 266 4.12 -2.63 2.13
CA LYS A 266 3.84 -1.30 1.57
C LYS A 266 3.90 -1.28 0.05
N PHE A 267 4.82 -2.03 -0.55
CA PHE A 267 4.87 -2.19 -2.00
C PHE A 267 5.51 -3.53 -2.38
N ILE A 268 5.25 -3.94 -3.61
CA ILE A 268 5.76 -5.18 -4.20
C ILE A 268 6.15 -4.89 -5.64
N ASN A 269 7.37 -5.22 -6.03
CA ASN A 269 7.73 -5.36 -7.44
C ASN A 269 7.96 -6.85 -7.69
N LEU A 270 7.10 -7.48 -8.47
CA LEU A 270 7.23 -8.88 -8.86
C LEU A 270 7.60 -8.94 -10.34
N ARG A 271 8.66 -9.68 -10.65
CA ARG A 271 9.11 -9.95 -12.02
C ARG A 271 9.19 -11.45 -12.24
N ILE A 272 8.46 -11.96 -13.24
CA ILE A 272 8.49 -13.36 -13.66
C ILE A 272 9.01 -13.47 -15.09
N ILE A 273 9.99 -14.33 -15.33
CA ILE A 273 10.56 -14.59 -16.65
C ILE A 273 10.39 -16.07 -16.96
N GLY A 274 9.60 -16.37 -17.98
CA GLY A 274 9.39 -17.73 -18.46
C GLY A 274 10.64 -18.28 -19.18
N GLY A 275 10.85 -19.59 -19.09
CA GLY A 275 12.02 -20.26 -19.68
C GLY A 275 12.18 -20.03 -21.18
N GLY A 276 11.08 -19.87 -21.92
CA GLY A 276 11.09 -19.57 -23.36
C GLY A 276 11.52 -18.16 -23.73
N SER A 277 11.57 -17.23 -22.77
CA SER A 277 11.99 -15.83 -22.98
C SER A 277 13.49 -15.63 -22.70
N LEU A 278 14.23 -16.66 -22.33
CA LEU A 278 15.65 -16.57 -21.98
C LEU A 278 16.52 -16.76 -23.22
N ALA A 279 17.60 -15.98 -23.33
CA ALA A 279 18.54 -16.09 -24.44
C ALA A 279 19.19 -17.50 -24.44
N PRO A 280 19.36 -18.14 -25.61
CA PRO A 280 19.98 -19.46 -25.71
C PRO A 280 21.37 -19.47 -25.05
N GLY A 281 21.58 -20.38 -24.09
CA GLY A 281 22.88 -20.52 -23.38
C GLY A 281 22.99 -19.76 -22.06
N THR A 282 21.95 -19.05 -21.61
CA THR A 282 21.96 -18.37 -20.31
C THR A 282 21.61 -19.35 -19.18
N SER A 283 22.46 -19.44 -18.16
CA SER A 283 22.18 -20.22 -16.94
C SER A 283 21.02 -19.60 -16.16
N LEU A 284 20.03 -20.42 -15.82
CA LEU A 284 18.88 -20.09 -14.95
C LEU A 284 19.34 -19.92 -13.50
N LYS A 285 20.13 -18.89 -13.20
CA LYS A 285 20.46 -18.56 -11.81
C LYS A 285 19.56 -17.43 -11.32
N PRO A 286 18.52 -17.72 -10.50
CA PRO A 286 17.74 -16.67 -9.88
C PRO A 286 18.66 -15.82 -9.01
N THR A 287 18.79 -14.54 -9.35
CA THR A 287 19.67 -13.60 -8.66
C THR A 287 18.91 -12.30 -8.45
N VAL A 288 19.04 -11.73 -7.26
CA VAL A 288 18.44 -10.43 -6.94
C VAL A 288 19.28 -9.32 -7.56
N THR A 289 18.68 -8.58 -8.48
CA THR A 289 19.25 -7.45 -9.23
C THR A 289 19.10 -6.12 -8.52
N PHE A 290 18.24 -6.04 -7.50
CA PHE A 290 18.11 -4.86 -6.62
C PHE A 290 19.43 -4.52 -5.91
N GLU A 291 19.77 -3.23 -5.92
CA GLU A 291 20.94 -2.64 -5.29
C GLU A 291 20.55 -1.60 -4.23
N GLN A 292 21.45 -1.30 -3.29
CA GLN A 292 21.19 -0.36 -2.19
C GLN A 292 20.82 1.05 -2.70
N SER A 293 21.32 1.47 -3.85
CA SER A 293 20.97 2.75 -4.51
C SER A 293 19.50 2.84 -4.89
N ASP A 294 18.86 1.70 -5.17
CA ASP A 294 17.44 1.66 -5.50
C ASP A 294 16.58 2.01 -4.27
N LEU A 295 17.05 1.70 -3.05
CA LEU A 295 16.38 2.09 -1.79
C LEU A 295 16.21 3.61 -1.70
N GLU A 296 17.25 4.38 -2.07
CA GLU A 296 17.21 5.84 -2.06
C GLU A 296 16.26 6.39 -3.14
N ALA A 297 16.26 5.78 -4.32
CA ALA A 297 15.33 6.13 -5.39
C ALA A 297 13.86 5.86 -4.98
N PHE A 298 13.58 4.73 -4.34
CA PHE A 298 12.25 4.41 -3.81
C PHE A 298 11.84 5.37 -2.69
N TYR A 299 12.75 5.73 -1.79
CA TYR A 299 12.49 6.72 -0.75
C TYR A 299 12.10 8.09 -1.33
N ASN A 300 12.84 8.55 -2.33
CA ASN A 300 12.55 9.82 -3.01
C ASN A 300 11.21 9.78 -3.73
N ALA A 301 10.87 8.65 -4.39
CA ALA A 301 9.59 8.49 -5.06
C ALA A 301 8.40 8.45 -4.09
N VAL A 302 8.53 7.77 -2.95
CA VAL A 302 7.48 7.72 -1.91
C VAL A 302 7.30 9.10 -1.26
N THR A 303 8.38 9.84 -1.02
CA THR A 303 8.33 11.20 -0.46
C THR A 303 7.73 12.21 -1.45
N LEU A 304 8.05 12.08 -2.74
CA LEU A 304 7.54 12.96 -3.80
C LEU A 304 6.06 12.67 -4.14
N CYS A 305 5.61 11.41 -4.07
CA CYS A 305 4.20 11.06 -4.26
C CYS A 305 3.27 11.59 -3.16
N ASN A 306 3.81 11.93 -1.99
CA ASN A 306 3.07 12.61 -0.91
C ASN A 306 3.07 14.14 -1.08
N SER A 307 3.75 14.66 -2.10
CA SER A 307 3.92 16.09 -2.34
C SER A 307 3.76 16.42 -3.84
N THR A 308 2.57 16.22 -4.41
CA THR A 308 2.24 16.83 -5.71
C THR A 308 0.74 17.01 -5.93
N GLU A 309 0.17 18.06 -5.33
CA GLU A 309 -0.75 18.93 -6.08
C GLU A 309 0.13 19.95 -6.83
N GLY A 310 0.37 19.72 -8.11
CA GLY A 310 1.28 20.57 -8.89
C GLY A 310 1.46 20.07 -10.31
N ARG A 311 0.44 20.29 -11.13
CA ARG A 311 0.40 19.97 -12.56
C ARG A 311 1.56 20.66 -13.32
N PRO A 312 2.45 19.94 -14.03
CA PRO A 312 3.33 20.59 -15.00
C PRO A 312 2.67 20.55 -16.39
N ASN A 313 2.40 21.75 -16.90
CA ASN A 313 1.98 22.01 -18.27
C ASN A 313 3.22 21.95 -19.18
N VAL A 314 3.35 20.94 -20.03
CA VAL A 314 4.43 20.88 -21.03
C VAL A 314 3.99 21.67 -22.26
N LYS A 315 4.43 22.92 -22.36
CA LYS A 315 4.48 23.66 -23.63
C LYS A 315 5.84 23.43 -24.28
N GLN A 316 5.82 22.86 -25.48
CA GLN A 316 6.92 22.91 -26.43
C GLN A 316 7.17 24.36 -26.86
N THR A 317 8.45 24.75 -26.89
CA THR A 317 8.94 25.75 -27.85
C THR A 317 10.43 25.54 -28.08
N LEU A 318 10.78 25.47 -29.36
CA LEU A 318 12.13 25.42 -29.90
C LEU A 318 12.91 26.72 -29.61
N ASP A 319 14.23 26.54 -29.61
CA ASP A 319 15.24 27.25 -30.41
C ASP A 319 16.21 28.24 -29.77
N SER A 320 17.34 28.34 -30.47
CA SER A 320 18.58 29.13 -30.28
C SER A 320 19.62 28.44 -29.38
N GLY A 321 20.81 28.06 -29.83
CA GLY A 321 21.55 28.36 -31.06
C GLY A 321 22.96 28.81 -30.68
N THR A 322 23.98 28.35 -31.42
CA THR A 322 25.13 29.11 -31.96
C THR A 322 26.38 28.23 -32.13
N GLY A 323 26.91 28.23 -33.36
CA GLY A 323 28.33 28.00 -33.66
C GLY A 323 28.62 26.81 -34.60
N ASP A 324 29.28 26.93 -35.74
CA ASP A 324 29.49 28.01 -36.71
C ASP A 324 30.00 27.32 -38.00
N GLN A 325 29.58 27.85 -39.15
CA GLN A 325 30.18 27.80 -40.50
C GLN A 325 30.94 26.56 -41.04
N VAL A 326 30.58 26.12 -42.26
CA VAL A 326 31.34 26.36 -43.52
C VAL A 326 30.67 25.67 -44.73
N LEU A 327 30.27 26.50 -45.70
CA LEU A 327 30.23 26.38 -47.18
C LEU A 327 30.00 25.02 -47.87
N GLY A 328 29.08 25.03 -48.85
CA GLY A 328 29.32 24.32 -50.12
C GLY A 328 28.11 23.78 -50.89
N SER A 329 27.47 24.63 -51.69
CA SER A 329 27.04 24.38 -53.09
C SER A 329 26.27 23.10 -53.48
N GLY A 330 25.05 23.30 -54.01
CA GLY A 330 24.79 22.90 -55.41
C GLY A 330 23.69 21.87 -55.72
N ASN A 331 22.69 22.34 -56.46
CA ASN A 331 21.92 21.69 -57.54
C ASN A 331 20.94 20.56 -57.17
N GLU A 332 19.62 20.75 -57.31
CA GLU A 332 18.79 20.74 -58.55
C GLU A 332 18.50 19.34 -59.13
N ALA A 333 17.20 19.15 -59.40
CA ALA A 333 16.60 18.26 -60.40
C ALA A 333 16.57 16.74 -60.13
N LEU A 334 15.61 15.94 -60.59
CA LEU A 334 14.28 16.08 -61.20
C LEU A 334 13.72 14.63 -61.21
N LEU A 335 12.39 14.52 -61.10
CA LEU A 335 11.50 13.54 -61.75
C LEU A 335 12.11 12.25 -62.35
N ASN A 336 11.56 11.07 -62.01
CA ASN A 336 10.65 10.39 -62.96
C ASN A 336 9.91 9.15 -62.42
N LYS A 337 8.73 8.98 -63.03
CA LYS A 337 7.68 7.96 -62.90
C LYS A 337 8.11 6.54 -63.29
N ARG A 338 7.41 5.54 -62.70
CA ARG A 338 6.70 4.41 -63.36
C ARG A 338 6.03 3.56 -62.27
N GLU A 339 4.71 3.64 -62.06
CA GLU A 339 3.65 2.81 -62.67
C GLU A 339 3.97 1.30 -62.70
N LEU A 340 3.39 0.53 -61.76
CA LEU A 340 2.15 -0.27 -61.87
C LEU A 340 2.42 -1.67 -62.44
N ASN A 341 2.23 -2.70 -61.61
CA ASN A 341 1.17 -3.72 -61.76
C ASN A 341 1.47 -4.99 -60.93
N LEU A 342 0.57 -5.28 -59.99
CA LEU A 342 0.22 -6.61 -59.48
C LEU A 342 -0.57 -7.37 -60.58
N PRO A 343 -0.60 -8.72 -60.61
CA PRO A 343 -1.53 -9.45 -59.75
C PRO A 343 -1.12 -10.87 -59.29
N ASN A 344 -1.37 -11.11 -57.99
CA ASN A 344 -2.09 -12.22 -57.36
C ASN A 344 -1.73 -13.73 -57.54
N PRO A 345 -2.17 -14.57 -56.58
CA PRO A 345 -1.49 -15.79 -56.14
C PRO A 345 -2.13 -17.08 -56.67
N LEU A 346 -1.44 -18.21 -56.52
CA LEU A 346 -2.04 -19.54 -56.60
C LEU A 346 -1.52 -20.47 -55.51
N LYS A 347 -2.49 -21.19 -54.95
CA LYS A 347 -2.41 -22.31 -54.01
C LYS A 347 -1.76 -23.53 -54.68
N HIS A 348 -0.98 -24.30 -53.91
CA HIS A 348 -1.29 -25.70 -53.61
C HIS A 348 -0.50 -26.19 -52.40
#